data_AF-A0A8T4BSV0-F1
#
_entry.id   AF-A0A8T4BSV0-F1
#
_cell.length_a   1.000
_cell.length_b   1.000
_cell.length_c   1.000
_cell.angle_alpha   90.00
_cell.angle_beta   90.00
_cell.angle_gamma   90.00
#
_symmetry.space_group_name_H-M   'P 1'
#
loop_
_entity.id
_entity.type
_entity.pdbx_description
1 polymer ?
#
loop_
_entity_poly.entity_id
_entity_poly.type
_entity_poly.pdbx_seq_one_letter_code
_entity_poly.pdbx_strand_id
1 'polypeptide(L)'
;MKKDIVKKMYRFGEWYMFNKEYDKALKSFQQVIKIDLAYNINKDLTALDQIRKCYNGLKSAGPVKANEEAQADDDLAGGLKRGFYGLPILYYQIKSSCIDDYIRDEKFADRRVGKRIEKHLKKHGKKETAKYFFLQAAGDIDKLCARWDTSRKASNRAILKKVIELDPDILESYTIIAKNYFKSRLYDRTLFYLYKLKLRNPKYYKTNQLSDLEFKVKNLMRKEVYKHDFLPDKQENMKKIRDCKENRLKNSESATCLKQKLFRRKKQNGRKRI
;
A
#
# COMPACT_ATOMS: atom_id res chain seq x y z
N MET A 1 -17.37 -3.94 -32.60
CA MET A 1 -16.91 -2.58 -32.97
C MET A 1 -15.68 -2.10 -32.19
N LYS A 2 -15.74 -1.84 -30.86
CA LYS A 2 -14.55 -1.32 -30.13
C LYS A 2 -13.37 -2.30 -30.05
N LYS A 3 -13.64 -3.60 -29.88
CA LYS A 3 -12.60 -4.65 -29.93
C LYS A 3 -11.86 -4.69 -31.28
N ASP A 4 -12.57 -4.40 -32.37
CA ASP A 4 -12.01 -4.43 -33.72
C ASP A 4 -11.08 -3.23 -33.95
N ILE A 5 -11.44 -2.06 -33.39
CA ILE A 5 -10.59 -0.87 -33.38
C ILE A 5 -9.29 -1.14 -32.61
N VAL A 6 -9.39 -1.72 -31.41
CA VAL A 6 -8.21 -2.09 -30.60
C VAL A 6 -7.29 -3.04 -31.36
N LYS A 7 -7.85 -4.12 -31.93
CA LYS A 7 -7.07 -5.08 -32.73
C LYS A 7 -6.40 -4.42 -33.93
N LYS A 8 -7.09 -3.50 -34.61
CA LYS A 8 -6.53 -2.76 -35.76
C LYS A 8 -5.37 -1.86 -35.33
N MET A 9 -5.52 -1.11 -34.23
CA MET A 9 -4.46 -0.26 -33.69
C MET A 9 -3.25 -1.06 -33.22
N TYR A 10 -3.49 -2.21 -32.59
CA TYR A 10 -2.42 -3.12 -32.18
C TYR A 10 -1.62 -3.64 -33.39
N ARG A 11 -2.32 -4.08 -34.44
CA ARG A 11 -1.68 -4.51 -35.70
C ARG A 11 -0.92 -3.38 -36.40
N PHE A 12 -1.42 -2.15 -36.37
CA PHE A 12 -0.65 -1.00 -36.86
C PHE A 12 0.62 -0.78 -36.05
N GLY A 13 0.56 -0.91 -34.72
CA GLY A 13 1.75 -0.85 -33.87
C GLY A 13 2.80 -1.88 -34.25
N GLU A 14 2.38 -3.14 -34.46
CA GLU A 14 3.29 -4.21 -34.90
C GLU A 14 3.87 -3.94 -36.28
N TRP A 15 3.06 -3.43 -37.22
CA TRP A 15 3.52 -3.07 -38.57
C TRP A 15 4.57 -1.94 -38.55
N TYR A 16 4.33 -0.87 -37.78
CA TYR A 16 5.31 0.21 -37.61
C TYR A 16 6.59 -0.30 -36.92
N MET A 17 6.45 -1.19 -35.94
CA MET A 17 7.60 -1.77 -35.25
C MET A 17 8.45 -2.63 -36.20
N PHE A 18 7.82 -3.40 -37.09
CA PHE A 18 8.51 -4.18 -38.13
C PHE A 18 9.30 -3.28 -39.09
N ASN A 19 8.72 -2.13 -39.46
CA ASN A 19 9.38 -1.13 -40.30
C ASN A 19 10.40 -0.25 -39.55
N LYS A 20 10.68 -0.54 -38.27
CA LYS A 20 11.56 0.25 -37.39
C LYS A 20 11.11 1.70 -37.19
N GLU A 21 9.85 2.01 -37.47
CA GLU A 21 9.22 3.31 -37.22
C GLU A 21 8.71 3.39 -35.77
N TYR A 22 9.62 3.30 -34.82
CA TYR A 22 9.29 3.08 -33.40
C TYR A 22 8.42 4.19 -32.79
N ASP A 23 8.52 5.43 -33.23
CA ASP A 23 7.69 6.53 -32.74
C ASP A 23 6.20 6.35 -33.10
N LYS A 24 5.93 5.89 -34.34
CA LYS A 24 4.57 5.61 -34.79
C LYS A 24 4.02 4.34 -34.15
N ALA A 25 4.88 3.35 -33.93
CA ALA A 25 4.54 2.15 -33.17
C ALA A 25 4.13 2.49 -31.74
N LEU A 26 4.91 3.32 -31.03
CA LEU A 26 4.61 3.79 -29.67
C LEU A 26 3.25 4.47 -29.60
N LYS A 27 2.97 5.44 -30.49
CA LYS A 27 1.67 6.12 -30.54
C LYS A 27 0.51 5.14 -30.73
N SER A 28 0.68 4.13 -31.57
CA SER A 28 -0.36 3.13 -31.85
C SER A 28 -0.62 2.24 -30.62
N PHE A 29 0.42 1.74 -29.95
CA PHE A 29 0.28 0.94 -28.74
C PHE A 29 -0.25 1.74 -27.54
N GLN A 30 0.11 3.03 -27.43
CA GLN A 30 -0.46 3.92 -26.41
C GLN A 30 -1.97 4.11 -26.61
N GLN A 31 -2.45 4.22 -27.85
CA GLN A 31 -3.88 4.28 -28.15
C GLN A 31 -4.61 2.98 -27.77
N VAL A 32 -3.98 1.82 -28.01
CA VAL A 32 -4.50 0.51 -27.56
C VAL A 32 -4.74 0.53 -26.05
N ILE A 33 -3.72 0.89 -25.26
CA ILE A 33 -3.84 0.96 -23.79
C ILE A 33 -4.93 1.95 -23.36
N LYS A 34 -4.99 3.12 -24.00
CA LYS A 34 -6.01 4.14 -23.67
C LYS A 34 -7.43 3.61 -23.88
N ILE A 35 -7.67 2.90 -24.99
CA ILE A 35 -8.98 2.34 -25.31
C ILE A 35 -9.28 1.11 -24.43
N ASP A 36 -8.31 0.22 -24.26
CA ASP A 36 -8.48 -0.98 -23.43
C ASP A 36 -8.76 -0.62 -21.97
N LEU A 37 -8.06 0.36 -21.40
CA LEU A 37 -8.31 0.83 -20.04
C LEU A 37 -9.68 1.51 -19.89
N ALA A 38 -10.10 2.29 -20.89
CA ALA A 38 -11.39 2.99 -20.84
C ALA A 38 -12.59 2.03 -20.92
N TYR A 39 -12.41 0.85 -21.53
CA TYR A 39 -13.51 -0.06 -21.84
C TYR A 39 -13.34 -1.48 -21.28
N ASN A 40 -12.25 -1.75 -20.55
CA ASN A 40 -11.89 -3.04 -19.97
C ASN A 40 -11.98 -4.19 -20.99
N ILE A 41 -11.50 -3.93 -22.22
CA ILE A 41 -11.73 -4.81 -23.38
C ILE A 41 -10.84 -6.05 -23.36
N ASN A 42 -9.57 -5.89 -22.99
CA ASN A 42 -8.57 -6.95 -22.89
C ASN A 42 -7.73 -6.71 -21.63
N LYS A 43 -7.55 -7.76 -20.82
CA LYS A 43 -6.65 -7.75 -19.66
C LYS A 43 -5.20 -8.08 -20.03
N ASP A 44 -4.93 -8.40 -21.28
CA ASP A 44 -3.62 -8.86 -21.73
C ASP A 44 -2.65 -7.70 -21.92
N LEU A 45 -1.53 -7.79 -21.21
CA LEU A 45 -0.46 -6.79 -21.13
C LEU A 45 0.43 -6.73 -22.37
N THR A 46 0.00 -7.33 -23.46
CA THR A 46 0.80 -7.51 -24.68
C THR A 46 1.23 -6.17 -25.27
N ALA A 47 0.34 -5.16 -25.27
CA ALA A 47 0.68 -3.81 -25.74
C ALA A 47 1.78 -3.12 -24.90
N LEU A 48 1.85 -3.38 -23.59
CA LEU A 48 2.90 -2.83 -22.73
C LEU A 48 4.26 -3.46 -23.02
N ASP A 49 4.30 -4.76 -23.30
CA ASP A 49 5.55 -5.44 -23.71
C ASP A 49 6.04 -4.92 -25.07
N GLN A 50 5.13 -4.65 -26.02
CA GLN A 50 5.51 -4.05 -27.30
C GLN A 50 6.04 -2.62 -27.15
N ILE A 51 5.44 -1.79 -26.30
CA ILE A 51 5.97 -0.45 -25.97
C ILE A 51 7.41 -0.54 -25.46
N ARG A 52 7.70 -1.51 -24.57
CA ARG A 52 9.06 -1.73 -24.08
C ARG A 52 10.03 -2.10 -25.22
N LYS A 53 9.61 -2.94 -26.16
CA LYS A 53 10.41 -3.29 -27.35
C LYS A 53 10.67 -2.08 -28.23
N CYS A 54 9.68 -1.21 -28.44
CA CYS A 54 9.86 0.03 -29.20
C CYS A 54 10.90 0.96 -28.54
N TYR A 55 10.86 1.13 -27.21
CA TYR A 55 11.87 1.93 -26.51
C TYR A 55 13.28 1.35 -26.61
N ASN A 56 13.43 0.03 -26.53
CA ASN A 56 14.72 -0.62 -26.75
C ASN A 56 15.21 -0.43 -28.19
N GLY A 57 14.30 -0.49 -29.16
CA GLY A 57 14.56 -0.20 -30.57
C GLY A 57 15.08 1.22 -30.79
N LEU A 58 14.38 2.22 -30.25
CA LEU A 58 14.82 3.63 -30.28
C LEU A 58 16.21 3.82 -29.67
N LYS A 59 16.46 3.22 -28.51
CA LYS A 59 17.76 3.28 -27.83
C LYS A 59 18.89 2.67 -28.67
N SER A 60 18.60 1.60 -29.40
CA SER A 60 19.57 0.93 -30.28
C SER A 60 19.80 1.67 -31.60
N ALA A 61 18.86 2.51 -32.04
CA ALA A 61 18.94 3.26 -33.29
C ALA A 61 19.86 4.50 -33.23
N GLY A 62 20.46 4.80 -32.06
CA GLY A 62 21.38 5.91 -31.85
C GLY A 62 20.94 6.83 -30.71
N PRO A 63 21.69 7.92 -30.43
CA PRO A 63 21.33 8.86 -29.38
C PRO A 63 20.03 9.58 -29.77
N VAL A 64 18.93 9.10 -29.20
CA VAL A 64 17.65 9.80 -29.13
C VAL A 64 17.94 11.20 -28.60
N LYS A 65 17.44 12.25 -29.27
CA LYS A 65 17.66 13.62 -28.81
C LYS A 65 17.14 13.72 -27.38
N ALA A 66 17.92 14.27 -26.45
CA ALA A 66 17.61 14.34 -25.01
C ALA A 66 16.21 14.88 -24.66
N ASN A 67 15.58 15.58 -25.61
CA ASN A 67 14.25 16.14 -25.53
C ASN A 67 13.13 15.08 -25.63
N GLU A 68 13.37 13.94 -26.27
CA GLU A 68 12.39 12.85 -26.47
C GLU A 68 12.37 11.85 -25.30
N GLU A 69 13.50 11.65 -24.61
CA GLU A 69 13.55 10.93 -23.32
C GLU A 69 12.77 11.71 -22.24
N ALA A 70 12.92 13.05 -22.21
CA ALA A 70 12.16 13.91 -21.30
C ALA A 70 10.66 13.92 -21.62
N GLN A 71 10.28 13.88 -22.91
CA GLN A 71 8.89 13.79 -23.34
C GLN A 71 8.25 12.43 -23.00
N ALA A 72 8.99 11.33 -23.12
CA ALA A 72 8.51 10.00 -22.70
C ALA A 72 8.26 9.93 -21.19
N ASP A 73 9.15 10.53 -20.39
CA ASP A 73 9.00 10.66 -18.94
C ASP A 73 7.87 11.64 -18.56
N ASP A 74 7.70 12.75 -19.29
CA ASP A 74 6.62 13.73 -19.11
C ASP A 74 5.25 13.23 -19.60
N ASP A 75 5.19 12.36 -20.60
CA ASP A 75 3.94 11.70 -21.02
C ASP A 75 3.55 10.58 -20.04
N LEU A 76 4.54 9.90 -19.42
CA LEU A 76 4.33 9.00 -18.29
C LEU A 76 3.85 9.76 -17.03
N ALA A 77 4.42 10.93 -16.77
CA ALA A 77 4.06 11.79 -15.63
C ALA A 77 2.81 12.66 -15.90
N GLY A 78 2.49 12.95 -17.15
CA GLY A 78 1.32 13.72 -17.59
C GLY A 78 0.01 13.00 -17.31
N GLY A 79 0.05 11.66 -17.24
CA GLY A 79 -1.04 10.84 -16.72
C GLY A 79 -1.41 11.15 -15.26
N LEU A 80 -0.45 11.57 -14.43
CA LEU A 80 -0.69 11.96 -13.02
C LEU A 80 -1.35 13.36 -12.89
N LYS A 81 -1.12 14.28 -13.83
CA LYS A 81 -1.71 15.63 -13.79
C LYS A 81 -3.18 15.67 -14.24
N ARG A 82 -3.65 14.70 -15.03
CA ARG A 82 -5.02 14.69 -15.61
C ARG A 82 -6.05 13.89 -14.79
N GLY A 83 -5.79 13.64 -13.51
CA GLY A 83 -6.76 12.97 -12.62
C GLY A 83 -6.96 11.47 -12.89
N PHE A 84 -6.17 10.86 -13.77
CA PHE A 84 -6.15 9.41 -13.93
C PHE A 84 -5.22 8.78 -12.88
N TYR A 85 -5.74 8.65 -11.65
CA TYR A 85 -5.10 7.86 -10.59
C TYR A 85 -4.85 6.41 -11.00
N GLY A 86 -5.48 5.95 -12.09
CA GLY A 86 -5.36 4.60 -12.60
C GLY A 86 -4.01 4.23 -13.21
N LEU A 87 -3.19 5.12 -13.79
CA LEU A 87 -2.00 4.63 -14.55
C LEU A 87 -0.82 4.19 -13.66
N PRO A 88 -0.45 4.93 -12.60
CA PRO A 88 0.50 4.43 -11.60
C PRO A 88 -0.12 3.32 -10.77
N ILE A 89 -1.40 3.41 -10.41
CA ILE A 89 -2.09 2.37 -9.62
C ILE A 89 -2.28 1.09 -10.45
N LEU A 90 -2.50 1.14 -11.76
CA LEU A 90 -2.53 -0.01 -12.66
C LEU A 90 -1.13 -0.52 -12.94
N TYR A 91 -0.10 0.32 -13.11
CA TYR A 91 1.29 -0.15 -13.17
C TYR A 91 1.68 -0.95 -11.89
N TYR A 92 1.10 -0.59 -10.73
CA TYR A 92 1.28 -1.31 -9.47
C TYR A 92 0.26 -2.45 -9.21
N GLN A 93 -0.99 -2.38 -9.68
CA GLN A 93 -2.03 -3.43 -9.57
C GLN A 93 -1.82 -4.56 -10.58
N ILE A 94 -1.28 -4.25 -11.76
CA ILE A 94 -0.87 -5.22 -12.78
C ILE A 94 0.35 -6.01 -12.31
N LYS A 95 1.22 -5.41 -11.49
CA LYS A 95 2.26 -6.17 -10.78
C LYS A 95 1.67 -6.99 -9.63
N SER A 96 0.61 -6.53 -8.96
CA SER A 96 0.02 -7.19 -7.79
C SER A 96 -0.56 -8.59 -8.07
N SER A 97 -1.05 -8.88 -9.28
CA SER A 97 -1.55 -10.22 -9.62
C SER A 97 -0.45 -11.21 -10.03
N CYS A 98 0.78 -10.73 -10.20
CA CYS A 98 1.95 -11.56 -10.48
C CYS A 98 2.98 -11.50 -9.34
N ILE A 99 2.73 -10.69 -8.31
CA ILE A 99 3.67 -10.39 -7.23
C ILE A 99 3.99 -11.62 -6.38
N ASP A 100 3.04 -12.54 -6.18
CA ASP A 100 3.28 -13.71 -5.32
C ASP A 100 4.22 -14.75 -5.96
N ASP A 101 4.25 -14.82 -7.30
CA ASP A 101 5.19 -15.65 -8.06
C ASP A 101 6.50 -14.89 -8.40
N TYR A 102 6.43 -13.57 -8.57
CA TYR A 102 7.56 -12.72 -8.95
C TYR A 102 8.43 -12.24 -7.76
N ILE A 103 7.90 -12.29 -6.53
CA ILE A 103 8.69 -12.05 -5.30
C ILE A 103 9.60 -13.25 -4.97
N ARG A 104 9.32 -14.45 -5.50
CA ARG A 104 10.18 -15.64 -5.28
C ARG A 104 11.44 -15.67 -6.13
N ASP A 105 11.47 -14.97 -7.27
CA ASP A 105 12.68 -14.84 -8.07
C ASP A 105 13.55 -13.69 -7.54
N GLU A 106 14.57 -14.03 -6.74
CA GLU A 106 15.53 -13.15 -6.05
C GLU A 106 16.26 -12.11 -6.93
N LYS A 107 16.00 -12.03 -8.23
CA LYS A 107 16.89 -11.36 -9.19
C LYS A 107 16.44 -10.00 -9.74
N PHE A 108 15.30 -9.43 -9.31
CA PHE A 108 14.82 -8.15 -9.88
C PHE A 108 14.40 -7.04 -8.90
N ALA A 109 15.05 -6.96 -7.74
CA ALA A 109 15.11 -5.72 -6.96
C ALA A 109 16.17 -4.76 -7.55
N ASP A 110 15.93 -4.19 -8.74
CA ASP A 110 16.91 -3.26 -9.33
C ASP A 110 16.92 -1.95 -8.53
N ARG A 111 17.92 -1.85 -7.65
CA ARG A 111 18.29 -0.70 -6.83
C ARG A 111 18.27 0.63 -7.60
N ARG A 112 18.48 0.59 -8.92
CA ARG A 112 18.42 1.78 -9.80
C ARG A 112 17.01 2.35 -9.91
N VAL A 113 15.97 1.52 -9.96
CA VAL A 113 14.56 1.96 -10.01
C VAL A 113 14.19 2.66 -8.70
N GLY A 114 14.59 2.07 -7.56
CA GLY A 114 14.45 2.70 -6.26
C GLY A 114 15.10 4.08 -6.21
N LYS A 115 16.36 4.21 -6.67
CA LYS A 115 17.08 5.51 -6.67
C LYS A 115 16.38 6.57 -7.51
N ARG A 116 15.77 6.19 -8.65
CA ARG A 116 15.03 7.11 -9.51
C ARG A 116 13.76 7.62 -8.82
N ILE A 117 12.99 6.71 -8.23
CA ILE A 117 11.79 7.05 -7.45
C ILE A 117 12.16 7.94 -6.25
N GLU A 118 13.26 7.63 -5.56
CA GLU A 118 13.78 8.45 -4.46
C GLU A 118 14.10 9.87 -4.92
N LYS A 119 14.86 9.99 -6.02
CA LYS A 119 15.29 11.28 -6.57
C LYS A 119 14.08 12.12 -6.98
N HIS A 120 13.08 11.50 -7.60
CA HIS A 120 11.85 12.18 -8.01
C HIS A 120 11.04 12.67 -6.80
N LEU A 121 10.78 11.80 -5.83
CA LEU A 121 10.04 12.17 -4.62
C LEU A 121 10.77 13.23 -3.77
N LYS A 122 12.11 13.21 -3.74
CA LYS A 122 12.92 14.27 -3.11
C LYS A 122 12.76 15.63 -3.80
N LYS A 123 12.72 15.68 -5.13
CA LYS A 123 12.48 16.93 -5.89
C LYS A 123 11.12 17.56 -5.56
N HIS A 124 10.12 16.75 -5.20
CA HIS A 124 8.79 17.22 -4.81
C HIS A 124 8.60 17.39 -3.30
N GLY A 125 9.68 17.50 -2.52
CA GLY A 125 9.61 17.73 -1.07
C GLY A 125 9.17 16.51 -0.24
N LYS A 126 8.89 15.36 -0.87
CA LYS A 126 8.43 14.13 -0.21
C LYS A 126 9.61 13.26 0.23
N LYS A 127 10.56 13.83 0.97
CA LYS A 127 11.84 13.19 1.34
C LYS A 127 11.66 11.88 2.13
N GLU A 128 10.67 11.79 3.01
CA GLU A 128 10.38 10.60 3.83
C GLU A 128 9.79 9.46 2.98
N THR A 129 8.84 9.78 2.11
CA THR A 129 8.22 8.84 1.17
C THR A 129 9.22 8.34 0.13
N ALA A 130 10.08 9.24 -0.35
CA ALA A 130 11.21 8.91 -1.23
C ALA A 130 12.08 7.80 -0.64
N LYS A 131 12.42 7.96 0.64
CA LYS A 131 13.26 7.02 1.38
C LYS A 131 12.55 5.68 1.54
N TYR A 132 11.26 5.66 1.81
CA TYR A 132 10.48 4.42 1.89
C TYR A 132 10.52 3.62 0.58
N PHE A 133 10.19 4.24 -0.56
CA PHE A 133 10.17 3.55 -1.86
C PHE A 133 11.56 3.13 -2.34
N PHE A 134 12.60 3.92 -2.03
CA PHE A 134 13.98 3.52 -2.30
C PHE A 134 14.33 2.20 -1.62
N LEU A 135 13.91 2.06 -0.36
CA LEU A 135 14.26 0.96 0.51
C LEU A 135 13.41 -0.28 0.24
N GLN A 136 12.13 -0.10 -0.12
CA GLN A 136 11.27 -1.17 -0.63
C GLN A 136 11.82 -1.75 -1.94
N ALA A 137 12.25 -0.88 -2.88
CA ALA A 137 12.83 -1.32 -4.14
C ALA A 137 14.20 -1.99 -4.01
N ALA A 138 14.88 -1.85 -2.87
CA ALA A 138 16.12 -2.55 -2.58
C ALA A 138 15.92 -4.00 -2.10
N GLY A 139 14.67 -4.45 -1.88
CA GLY A 139 14.39 -5.78 -1.31
C GLY A 139 14.91 -5.95 0.13
N ASP A 140 15.31 -4.85 0.77
CA ASP A 140 16.06 -4.84 2.02
C ASP A 140 15.18 -4.43 3.21
N ILE A 141 13.84 -4.50 3.12
CA ILE A 141 12.96 -4.09 4.23
C ILE A 141 13.36 -4.84 5.51
N ASP A 142 13.59 -6.15 5.44
CA ASP A 142 13.97 -6.98 6.60
C ASP A 142 15.37 -6.63 7.13
N LYS A 143 16.37 -6.48 6.24
CA LYS A 143 17.74 -6.06 6.60
C LYS A 143 17.77 -4.64 7.17
N LEU A 144 16.83 -3.81 6.79
CA LEU A 144 16.73 -2.43 7.22
C LEU A 144 15.97 -2.31 8.54
N CYS A 145 14.99 -3.16 8.79
CA CYS A 145 14.40 -3.33 10.12
C CYS A 145 15.45 -3.84 11.12
N ALA A 146 16.35 -4.74 10.69
CA ALA A 146 17.51 -5.15 11.47
C ALA A 146 18.55 -4.02 11.67
N ARG A 147 18.83 -3.22 10.64
CA ARG A 147 19.78 -2.08 10.70
C ARG A 147 19.24 -0.86 11.46
N TRP A 148 17.92 -0.69 11.51
CA TRP A 148 17.23 0.33 12.28
C TRP A 148 17.13 0.02 13.76
N ASP A 149 17.43 -1.22 14.14
CA ASP A 149 17.50 -1.64 15.52
C ASP A 149 18.71 -1.02 16.26
N THR A 150 19.71 -0.52 15.52
CA THR A 150 21.01 -0.07 16.07
C THR A 150 21.33 1.42 15.91
N SER A 151 20.60 2.22 15.10
CA SER A 151 20.93 3.65 14.91
C SER A 151 19.72 4.60 14.92
N ARG A 152 19.83 5.67 15.75
CA ARG A 152 18.90 6.82 15.96
C ARG A 152 17.41 6.45 16.15
N LYS A 153 17.06 6.16 17.40
CA LYS A 153 15.71 5.75 17.87
C LYS A 153 14.56 6.71 17.52
N ALA A 154 14.80 8.01 17.32
CA ALA A 154 13.73 8.99 17.11
C ALA A 154 13.27 9.09 15.64
N SER A 155 14.21 9.14 14.69
CA SER A 155 13.91 9.24 13.25
C SER A 155 13.18 8.01 12.72
N ASN A 156 13.54 6.82 13.19
CA ASN A 156 12.93 5.56 12.73
C ASN A 156 11.46 5.48 13.14
N ARG A 157 11.09 6.07 14.28
CA ARG A 157 9.68 6.11 14.73
C ARG A 157 8.81 7.00 13.83
N ALA A 158 9.33 8.12 13.35
CA ALA A 158 8.59 9.01 12.45
C ALA A 158 8.32 8.34 11.10
N ILE A 159 9.35 7.68 10.54
CA ILE A 159 9.24 6.93 9.29
C ILE A 159 8.22 5.79 9.44
N LEU A 160 8.36 4.94 10.47
CA LEU A 160 7.46 3.80 10.69
C LEU A 160 6.00 4.24 10.89
N LYS A 161 5.76 5.36 11.57
CA LYS A 161 4.42 5.95 11.65
C LYS A 161 3.90 6.31 10.27
N LYS A 162 4.74 6.93 9.43
CA LYS A 162 4.32 7.32 8.09
C LYS A 162 4.03 6.11 7.20
N VAL A 163 4.80 5.02 7.35
CA VAL A 163 4.51 3.75 6.68
C VAL A 163 3.15 3.21 7.12
N ILE A 164 2.86 3.17 8.42
CA ILE A 164 1.57 2.73 8.95
C ILE A 164 0.41 3.62 8.49
N GLU A 165 0.65 4.93 8.32
CA GLU A 165 -0.35 5.86 7.78
C GLU A 165 -0.62 5.61 6.28
N LEU A 166 0.42 5.32 5.51
CA LEU A 166 0.32 5.11 4.06
C LEU A 166 -0.25 3.74 3.72
N ASP A 167 0.23 2.70 4.38
CA ASP A 167 -0.23 1.33 4.23
C ASP A 167 -0.46 0.71 5.61
N PRO A 168 -1.70 0.84 6.12
CA PRO A 168 -2.03 0.37 7.44
C PRO A 168 -2.10 -1.16 7.55
N ASP A 169 -2.04 -1.91 6.43
CA ASP A 169 -2.13 -3.38 6.42
C ASP A 169 -0.76 -4.08 6.52
N ILE A 170 0.35 -3.32 6.47
CA ILE A 170 1.70 -3.82 6.75
C ILE A 170 1.86 -4.10 8.25
N LEU A 171 1.46 -5.30 8.67
CA LEU A 171 1.46 -5.76 10.07
C LEU A 171 2.84 -5.68 10.73
N GLU A 172 3.89 -5.94 9.96
CA GLU A 172 5.28 -5.92 10.42
C GLU A 172 5.71 -4.54 10.92
N SER A 173 5.22 -3.47 10.29
CA SER A 173 5.49 -2.10 10.72
C SER A 173 5.03 -1.83 12.15
N TYR A 174 3.89 -2.41 12.55
CA TYR A 174 3.38 -2.31 13.93
C TYR A 174 4.25 -3.08 14.92
N THR A 175 4.74 -4.25 14.52
CA THR A 175 5.66 -5.06 15.33
C THR A 175 6.97 -4.32 15.60
N ILE A 176 7.57 -3.77 14.53
CA ILE A 176 8.86 -3.06 14.62
C ILE A 176 8.73 -1.79 15.45
N ILE A 177 7.66 -1.01 15.23
CA ILE A 177 7.47 0.24 15.99
C ILE A 177 7.19 -0.06 17.47
N ALA A 178 6.43 -1.12 17.79
CA ALA A 178 6.20 -1.54 19.16
C ALA A 178 7.51 -1.96 19.86
N LYS A 179 8.34 -2.80 19.21
CA LYS A 179 9.66 -3.18 19.73
C LYS A 179 10.58 -1.97 19.93
N ASN A 180 10.55 -0.99 19.02
CA ASN A 180 11.31 0.25 19.15
C ASN A 180 10.87 1.10 20.36
N TYR A 181 9.55 1.22 20.59
CA TYR A 181 9.02 1.88 21.78
C TYR A 181 9.39 1.15 23.06
N PHE A 182 9.36 -0.18 23.04
CA PHE A 182 9.76 -1.02 24.18
C PHE A 182 11.22 -0.79 24.56
N LYS A 183 12.13 -0.83 23.58
CA LYS A 183 13.57 -0.53 23.76
C LYS A 183 13.87 0.90 24.21
N SER A 184 12.88 1.78 24.10
CA SER A 184 12.96 3.17 24.55
C SER A 184 12.27 3.40 25.90
N ARG A 185 11.82 2.33 26.58
CA ARG A 185 11.03 2.37 27.83
C ARG A 185 9.73 3.19 27.71
N LEU A 186 9.19 3.33 26.50
CA LEU A 186 7.92 4.01 26.24
C LEU A 186 6.81 2.96 26.20
N TYR A 187 6.51 2.38 27.36
CA TYR A 187 5.62 1.22 27.51
C TYR A 187 4.18 1.49 27.05
N ASP A 188 3.67 2.69 27.29
CA ASP A 188 2.33 3.10 26.86
C ASP A 188 2.16 3.05 25.35
N ARG A 189 3.14 3.58 24.62
CA ARG A 189 3.16 3.55 23.16
C ARG A 189 3.37 2.13 22.65
N THR A 190 4.16 1.33 23.36
CA THR A 190 4.34 -0.10 23.04
C THR A 190 3.00 -0.82 23.06
N LEU A 191 2.24 -0.71 24.16
CA LEU A 191 0.91 -1.31 24.28
C LEU A 191 -0.05 -0.79 23.21
N PHE A 192 -0.03 0.51 22.92
CA PHE A 192 -0.88 1.11 21.89
C PHE A 192 -0.72 0.43 20.52
N TYR A 193 0.51 0.25 20.05
CA TYR A 193 0.75 -0.41 18.75
C TYR A 193 0.48 -1.91 18.78
N LEU A 194 0.74 -2.59 19.91
CA LEU A 194 0.35 -3.99 20.09
C LEU A 194 -1.17 -4.17 20.05
N TYR A 195 -1.94 -3.26 20.65
CA TYR A 195 -3.41 -3.28 20.58
C TYR A 195 -3.91 -3.02 19.17
N LYS A 196 -3.35 -2.03 18.45
CA LYS A 196 -3.69 -1.80 17.04
C LYS A 196 -3.47 -3.05 16.19
N LEU A 197 -2.32 -3.70 16.37
CA LEU A 197 -1.99 -4.94 15.65
C LEU A 197 -2.94 -6.09 16.01
N LYS A 198 -3.24 -6.29 17.30
CA LYS A 198 -4.16 -7.32 17.80
C LYS A 198 -5.58 -7.14 17.27
N LEU A 199 -6.06 -5.89 17.18
CA LEU A 199 -7.38 -5.58 16.61
C LEU A 199 -7.43 -5.86 15.11
N ARG A 200 -6.32 -5.63 14.40
CA ARG A 200 -6.26 -5.75 12.95
C ARG A 200 -6.07 -7.18 12.49
N ASN A 201 -5.15 -7.91 13.09
CA ASN A 201 -4.91 -9.32 12.77
C ASN A 201 -4.59 -10.12 14.04
N PRO A 202 -5.63 -10.68 14.71
CA PRO A 202 -5.46 -11.49 15.92
C PRO A 202 -4.60 -12.75 15.72
N LYS A 203 -4.59 -13.31 14.50
CA LYS A 203 -3.82 -14.53 14.19
C LYS A 203 -2.33 -14.20 14.14
N TYR A 204 -1.94 -13.18 13.38
CA TYR A 204 -0.55 -12.69 13.32
C TYR A 204 -0.02 -12.24 14.69
N TYR A 205 -0.88 -11.63 15.51
CA TYR A 205 -0.55 -11.26 16.87
C TYR A 205 -0.13 -12.46 17.74
N LYS A 206 -0.87 -13.58 17.63
CA LYS A 206 -0.60 -14.81 18.39
C LYS A 206 0.64 -15.54 17.87
N THR A 207 0.83 -15.63 16.55
CA THR A 207 1.93 -16.40 15.95
C THR A 207 3.31 -15.80 16.25
N ASN A 208 3.42 -14.48 16.36
CA ASN A 208 4.71 -13.79 16.53
C ASN A 208 5.12 -13.56 17.98
N GLN A 209 4.58 -14.33 18.93
CA GLN A 209 4.91 -14.23 20.37
C GLN A 209 4.76 -12.82 20.95
N LEU A 210 3.85 -12.01 20.38
CA LEU A 210 3.62 -10.64 20.83
C LEU A 210 2.83 -10.58 22.15
N SER A 211 2.17 -11.69 22.51
CA SER A 211 1.62 -11.91 23.84
C SER A 211 2.67 -11.76 24.94
N ASP A 212 3.89 -12.25 24.69
CA ASP A 212 4.95 -12.29 25.69
C ASP A 212 5.53 -10.90 25.87
N LEU A 213 5.65 -10.15 24.77
CA LEU A 213 5.99 -8.73 24.81
C LEU A 213 4.91 -7.92 25.55
N GLU A 214 3.61 -8.14 25.27
CA GLU A 214 2.51 -7.49 25.99
C GLU A 214 2.56 -7.78 27.50
N PHE A 215 2.76 -9.05 27.87
CA PHE A 215 2.88 -9.47 29.26
C PHE A 215 4.09 -8.84 29.95
N LYS A 216 5.26 -8.86 29.30
CA LYS A 216 6.50 -8.23 29.80
C LYS A 216 6.32 -6.73 30.01
N VAL A 217 5.70 -6.03 29.05
CA VAL A 217 5.40 -4.60 29.16
C VAL A 217 4.47 -4.31 30.33
N LYS A 218 3.39 -5.09 30.48
CA LYS A 218 2.44 -4.93 31.60
C LYS A 218 3.10 -5.14 32.96
N ASN A 219 3.97 -6.13 33.08
CA ASN A 219 4.71 -6.37 34.31
C ASN A 219 5.72 -5.26 34.62
N LEU A 220 6.44 -4.77 33.61
CA LEU A 220 7.36 -3.64 33.79
C LEU A 220 6.61 -2.37 34.20
N MET A 221 5.48 -2.07 33.55
CA MET A 221 4.62 -0.97 33.97
C MET A 221 4.15 -1.13 35.41
N ARG A 222 3.69 -2.31 35.86
CA ARG A 222 3.29 -2.52 37.26
C ARG A 222 4.44 -2.28 38.25
N LYS A 223 5.66 -2.67 37.88
CA LYS A 223 6.87 -2.46 38.69
C LYS A 223 7.32 -0.99 38.71
N GLU A 224 7.25 -0.31 37.58
CA GLU A 224 7.66 1.09 37.44
C GLU A 224 6.60 2.09 37.91
N VAL A 225 5.32 1.70 37.95
CA VAL A 225 4.20 2.49 38.52
C VAL A 225 4.34 2.70 40.03
N TYR A 226 5.41 2.18 40.66
CA TYR A 226 5.84 2.64 41.99
C TYR A 226 6.79 3.86 41.97
N LYS A 227 7.09 4.49 40.82
CA LYS A 227 8.05 5.61 40.78
C LYS A 227 7.72 6.83 39.91
N HIS A 228 6.72 6.82 39.02
CA HIS A 228 6.38 8.04 38.28
C HIS A 228 4.88 8.24 38.11
N ASP A 229 4.44 9.41 38.55
CA ASP A 229 3.08 9.92 38.46
C ASP A 229 2.52 9.83 37.04
N PHE A 230 1.29 9.35 36.98
CA PHE A 230 0.55 8.99 35.79
C PHE A 230 0.10 10.26 35.03
N LEU A 231 0.44 10.39 33.74
CA LEU A 231 0.04 11.55 32.91
C LEU A 231 -1.51 11.65 32.73
N PRO A 232 -2.13 12.83 32.97
CA PRO A 232 -3.59 13.05 32.90
C PRO A 232 -4.25 12.71 31.56
N ASP A 233 -3.59 13.01 30.43
CA ASP A 233 -4.13 12.87 29.06
C ASP A 233 -4.51 11.43 28.69
N LYS A 234 -4.01 10.45 29.43
CA LYS A 234 -4.27 9.03 29.21
C LYS A 234 -5.59 8.57 29.84
N GLN A 235 -6.02 9.20 30.94
CA GLN A 235 -7.32 8.91 31.53
C GLN A 235 -8.45 9.39 30.60
N GLU A 236 -8.28 10.56 29.99
CA GLU A 236 -9.27 11.10 29.05
C GLU A 236 -9.39 10.26 27.78
N ASN A 237 -8.27 9.82 27.20
CA ASN A 237 -8.28 8.94 26.02
C ASN A 237 -8.84 7.54 26.32
N MET A 238 -8.56 6.99 27.50
CA MET A 238 -9.14 5.71 27.92
C MET A 238 -10.64 5.80 28.23
N LYS A 239 -11.11 6.96 28.72
CA LYS A 239 -12.53 7.27 28.90
C LYS A 239 -13.24 7.32 27.54
N LYS A 240 -12.70 8.06 26.56
CA LYS A 240 -13.22 8.13 25.19
C LYS A 240 -13.34 6.75 24.51
N ILE A 241 -12.37 5.85 24.74
CA ILE A 241 -12.42 4.47 24.22
C ILE A 241 -13.50 3.63 24.91
N ARG A 242 -13.70 3.80 26.22
CA ARG A 242 -14.77 3.13 26.99
C ARG A 242 -16.14 3.58 26.50
N ASP A 243 -16.35 4.88 26.37
CA ASP A 243 -17.61 5.47 25.92
C ASP A 243 -17.96 5.00 24.48
N CYS A 244 -16.96 4.91 23.59
CA CYS A 244 -17.15 4.35 22.25
C CYS A 244 -17.61 2.88 22.25
N LYS A 245 -17.13 2.06 23.19
CA LYS A 245 -17.50 0.64 23.29
C LYS A 245 -18.92 0.48 23.85
N GLU A 246 -19.26 1.23 24.90
CA GLU A 246 -20.61 1.21 25.46
C GLU A 246 -21.66 1.66 24.45
N ASN A 247 -21.39 2.71 23.67
CA ASN A 247 -22.29 3.15 22.62
C ASN A 247 -22.48 2.09 21.52
N ARG A 248 -21.43 1.34 21.15
CA ARG A 248 -21.56 0.21 20.20
C ARG A 248 -22.40 -0.94 20.77
N LEU A 249 -22.25 -1.25 22.06
CA LEU A 249 -23.04 -2.27 22.74
C LEU A 249 -24.52 -1.88 22.79
N LYS A 250 -24.85 -0.67 23.24
CA LYS A 250 -26.22 -0.13 23.24
C LYS A 250 -26.86 -0.11 21.85
N ASN A 251 -26.08 0.24 20.81
CA ASN A 251 -26.53 0.20 19.42
C ASN A 251 -26.74 -1.24 18.89
N SER A 252 -25.99 -2.21 19.40
CA SER A 252 -26.15 -3.63 19.04
C SER A 252 -27.37 -4.27 19.73
N GLU A 253 -27.65 -3.89 20.97
CA GLU A 253 -28.80 -4.35 21.76
C GLU A 253 -30.13 -3.78 21.24
N SER A 254 -30.11 -2.51 20.82
CA SER A 254 -31.26 -1.90 20.15
C SER A 254 -31.56 -2.55 18.80
N ALA A 255 -30.52 -2.93 18.03
CA ALA A 255 -30.68 -3.65 16.77
C ALA A 255 -31.24 -5.09 16.96
N THR A 256 -30.83 -5.82 17.99
CA THR A 256 -31.38 -7.15 18.30
C THR A 256 -32.82 -7.06 18.82
N CYS A 257 -33.15 -6.06 19.62
CA CYS A 257 -34.53 -5.80 20.06
C CYS A 257 -35.47 -5.50 18.88
N LEU A 258 -35.03 -4.68 17.92
CA LEU A 258 -35.79 -4.38 16.70
C LEU A 258 -36.03 -5.64 15.83
N LYS A 259 -35.02 -6.50 15.67
CA LYS A 259 -35.17 -7.78 14.96
C LYS A 259 -36.18 -8.70 15.65
N GLN A 260 -36.16 -8.79 16.97
CA GLN A 260 -37.14 -9.61 17.72
C GLN A 260 -38.57 -9.06 17.60
N LYS A 261 -38.76 -7.73 17.64
CA LYS A 261 -40.07 -7.10 17.43
C LYS A 261 -40.61 -7.35 16.01
N LEU A 262 -39.76 -7.25 14.99
CA LEU A 262 -40.14 -7.55 13.59
C LEU A 262 -40.52 -9.02 13.40
N PHE A 263 -39.81 -9.94 14.05
CA PHE A 263 -40.13 -11.37 14.02
C PHE A 263 -41.49 -11.68 14.67
N ARG A 264 -41.80 -11.07 15.83
CA ARG A 264 -43.10 -11.20 16.51
C ARG A 264 -44.25 -10.65 15.65
N ARG A 265 -44.07 -9.49 15.00
CA ARG A 265 -45.07 -8.92 14.08
C ARG A 265 -45.35 -9.83 12.88
N LYS A 266 -44.31 -10.41 12.26
CA LYS A 266 -44.49 -11.39 11.17
C LYS A 266 -45.27 -12.63 11.62
N LYS A 267 -45.00 -13.15 12.83
CA LYS A 267 -45.71 -14.31 13.39
C LYS A 267 -47.18 -14.02 13.70
N GLN A 268 -47.51 -12.81 14.16
CA GLN A 268 -48.89 -12.38 14.40
C GLN A 268 -49.67 -12.16 13.10
N ASN A 269 -49.04 -11.56 12.09
CA ASN A 269 -49.69 -11.34 10.78
C ASN A 269 -49.90 -12.63 9.99
N GLY A 270 -49.05 -13.64 10.17
CA GLY A 270 -49.22 -14.96 9.55
C GLY A 270 -50.39 -15.79 10.11
N ARG A 271 -50.88 -15.47 11.32
CA ARG A 271 -52.00 -16.19 11.97
C ARG A 271 -53.39 -15.64 11.65
N LYS A 272 -53.49 -14.48 10.97
CA LYS A 272 -54.77 -13.86 10.58
C LYS A 272 -55.18 -14.15 9.13
N ARG A 273 -54.56 -15.14 8.48
CA ARG A 273 -54.82 -15.51 7.06
C ARG A 273 -55.35 -16.95 6.92
N ILE A 274 -56.02 -17.46 7.93
CA ILE A 274 -56.82 -18.70 7.90
C ILE A 274 -58.24 -18.27 8.27
#